data_AF-A0A4V1XRV2-F1
#
_entry.id   AF-A0A4V1XRV2-F1
#
_cell.length_a   1.000
_cell.length_b   1.000
_cell.length_c   1.000
_cell.angle_alpha   90.00
_cell.angle_beta   90.00
_cell.angle_gamma   90.00
#
_symmetry.space_group_name_H-M   'P 1'
#
loop_
_entity.id
_entity.type
_entity.pdbx_description
1 polymer ?
#
loop_
_entity_poly.entity_id
_entity_poly.type
_entity_poly.pdbx_seq_one_letter_code
_entity_poly.pdbx_strand_id
1 'polypeptide(L)'
;MTDDSNPIELSWEWDGAAKPTIRFSVEPVDTDAGNACNPTNSRAAMTFKNRMSKAIPDSDMLWFEHFDRIFNHETSKASCLSPRSPEGHSPRIFWAFDFGEEGLKSKAYFFPGYTAEMMGKSNLEVISEAISTAPFSSAENLEAYRMITRFQGKLAKATLEIDMLAIDLVDPMQSRLKLYFRNRETSFRSVREMMTLGGQISNIGLEKGLCELKQLWSDLFGQGEVEETPLPYNNHRTAGILYNVEFRLGNKEPNVKIYIPVRHYARNDLQIMRTVSKFAGGGSMPRKGNKPTGGAYVKAIDTVL
;
A
#
# COMPACT_ATOMS: atom_id res chain seq x y z
N MET A 1 11.29 -4.88 -1.57
CA MET A 1 10.08 -4.25 -2.17
C MET A 1 9.14 -5.29 -2.78
N THR A 2 9.65 -6.19 -3.60
CA THR A 2 8.92 -7.36 -4.14
C THR A 2 9.31 -8.65 -3.40
N ASP A 3 8.52 -9.71 -3.57
CA ASP A 3 8.78 -11.04 -3.00
C ASP A 3 10.03 -11.74 -3.57
N ASP A 4 10.48 -11.35 -4.75
CA ASP A 4 11.70 -11.86 -5.38
C ASP A 4 12.93 -10.95 -5.14
N SER A 5 12.79 -9.98 -4.24
CA SER A 5 13.83 -9.02 -3.86
C SER A 5 14.32 -8.09 -4.98
N ASN A 6 13.62 -8.02 -6.11
CA ASN A 6 13.89 -7.02 -7.13
C ASN A 6 13.57 -5.59 -6.61
N PRO A 7 14.42 -4.60 -6.94
CA PRO A 7 14.23 -3.22 -6.49
C PRO A 7 13.26 -2.43 -7.37
N ILE A 8 12.59 -3.05 -8.34
CA ILE A 8 11.64 -2.42 -9.26
C ILE A 8 10.38 -3.29 -9.41
N GLU A 9 9.20 -2.68 -9.43
CA GLU A 9 7.94 -3.35 -9.72
C GLU A 9 7.10 -2.52 -10.69
N LEU A 10 6.54 -3.16 -11.72
CA LEU A 10 5.61 -2.55 -12.65
C LEU A 10 4.17 -2.89 -12.24
N SER A 11 3.27 -1.91 -12.25
CA SER A 11 1.86 -2.14 -12.00
C SER A 11 0.97 -1.32 -12.94
N TRP A 12 -0.22 -1.85 -13.21
CA TRP A 12 -1.14 -1.30 -14.19
C TRP A 12 -2.48 -1.04 -13.51
N GLU A 13 -2.97 0.19 -13.58
CA GLU A 13 -4.29 0.51 -13.07
C GLU A 13 -5.35 0.39 -14.16
N TRP A 14 -6.42 -0.34 -13.84
CA TRP A 14 -7.61 -0.50 -14.66
C TRP A 14 -8.80 0.07 -13.91
N ASP A 15 -9.18 1.32 -14.22
CA ASP A 15 -10.28 2.05 -13.58
C ASP A 15 -11.56 2.08 -14.44
N GLY A 16 -11.54 1.37 -15.57
CA GLY A 16 -12.60 1.35 -16.59
C GLY A 16 -12.40 2.35 -17.73
N ALA A 17 -11.29 3.11 -17.73
CA ALA A 17 -10.82 3.84 -18.89
C ALA A 17 -10.39 2.88 -20.03
N ALA A 18 -10.35 3.40 -21.26
CA ALA A 18 -9.97 2.61 -22.43
C ALA A 18 -8.49 2.19 -22.42
N LYS A 19 -7.63 2.93 -21.71
CA LYS A 19 -6.19 2.66 -21.56
C LYS A 19 -5.85 2.56 -20.07
N PRO A 20 -5.02 1.59 -19.67
CA PRO A 20 -4.55 1.52 -18.29
C PRO A 20 -3.54 2.63 -18.00
N THR A 21 -3.47 3.04 -16.73
CA THR A 21 -2.36 3.89 -16.26
C THR A 21 -1.20 3.00 -15.86
N ILE A 22 -0.03 3.22 -16.46
CA ILE A 22 1.20 2.50 -16.13
C ILE A 22 1.83 3.15 -14.91
N ARG A 23 2.29 2.31 -13.98
CA ARG A 23 2.97 2.70 -12.76
C ARG A 23 4.22 1.88 -12.58
N PHE A 24 5.22 2.44 -11.92
CA PHE A 24 6.28 1.65 -11.35
C PHE A 24 6.64 2.14 -9.96
N SER A 25 7.08 1.23 -9.12
CA SER A 25 7.76 1.53 -7.86
C SER A 25 9.22 1.12 -7.94
N VAL A 26 10.06 1.86 -7.25
CA VAL A 26 11.51 1.62 -7.21
C VAL A 26 12.06 1.90 -5.82
N GLU A 27 12.82 0.94 -5.32
CA GLU A 27 13.73 1.12 -4.22
C GLU A 27 15.13 1.37 -4.81
N PRO A 28 15.72 2.57 -4.68
CA PRO A 28 17.09 2.80 -5.10
C PRO A 28 18.03 2.02 -4.17
N VAL A 29 18.88 1.16 -4.75
CA VAL A 29 19.81 0.30 -4.00
C VAL A 29 21.23 0.51 -4.52
N ASP A 30 22.16 0.82 -3.61
CA ASP A 30 23.60 0.85 -3.92
C ASP A 30 24.17 -0.58 -3.98
N THR A 31 25.24 -0.78 -4.74
CA THR A 31 25.91 -2.09 -4.86
C THR A 31 26.48 -2.63 -3.54
N ASP A 32 26.70 -1.76 -2.56
CA ASP A 32 27.21 -2.08 -1.23
C ASP A 32 26.11 -2.07 -0.14
N ALA A 33 24.84 -1.91 -0.51
CA ALA A 33 23.72 -1.88 0.41
C ALA A 33 23.64 -3.15 1.28
N GLY A 34 23.34 -2.97 2.57
CA GLY A 34 23.22 -4.05 3.54
C GLY A 34 24.54 -4.58 4.09
N ASN A 35 25.69 -4.14 3.56
CA ASN A 35 26.99 -4.48 4.13
C ASN A 35 27.36 -3.56 5.32
N ALA A 36 28.48 -3.85 5.99
CA ALA A 36 28.92 -3.10 7.18
C ALA A 36 29.17 -1.59 6.91
N CYS A 37 29.50 -1.21 5.68
CA CYS A 37 29.75 0.19 5.29
C CYS A 37 28.48 0.94 4.88
N ASN A 38 27.42 0.23 4.46
CA ASN A 38 26.14 0.80 4.07
C ASN A 38 24.96 -0.07 4.55
N PRO A 39 24.79 -0.27 5.88
CA PRO A 39 23.86 -1.26 6.40
C PRO A 39 22.39 -0.91 6.19
N THR A 40 22.07 0.35 5.91
CA THR A 40 20.69 0.85 5.81
C THR A 40 20.33 1.38 4.43
N ASN A 41 21.24 1.32 3.46
CA ASN A 41 21.05 1.82 2.09
C ASN A 41 20.66 3.32 2.00
N SER A 42 21.02 4.12 3.02
CA SER A 42 20.59 5.53 3.12
C SER A 42 21.21 6.44 2.05
N ARG A 43 22.40 6.11 1.56
CA ARG A 43 23.10 6.88 0.51
C ARG A 43 22.40 6.81 -0.84
N ALA A 44 21.90 5.63 -1.22
CA ALA A 44 21.16 5.44 -2.45
C ALA A 44 19.86 6.25 -2.43
N ALA A 45 19.12 6.17 -1.32
CA ALA A 45 17.89 6.94 -1.09
C ALA A 45 18.14 8.46 -1.22
N MET A 46 19.18 8.98 -0.56
CA MET A 46 19.55 10.41 -0.65
C MET A 46 19.94 10.84 -2.07
N THR A 47 20.74 10.01 -2.75
CA THR A 47 21.16 10.29 -4.13
C THR A 47 19.98 10.29 -5.08
N PHE A 48 19.06 9.33 -4.93
CA PHE A 48 17.85 9.23 -5.73
C PHE A 48 16.92 10.41 -5.51
N LYS A 49 16.65 10.79 -4.24
CA LYS A 49 15.90 12.01 -3.88
C LYS A 49 16.45 13.23 -4.62
N ASN A 50 17.77 13.48 -4.51
CA ASN A 50 18.41 14.64 -5.15
C ASN A 50 18.29 14.65 -6.68
N ARG A 51 18.30 13.47 -7.32
CA ARG A 51 18.11 13.35 -8.77
C ARG A 51 16.64 13.53 -9.15
N MET A 52 15.72 12.95 -8.38
CA MET A 52 14.28 13.02 -8.61
C MET A 52 13.78 14.46 -8.49
N SER A 53 14.19 15.21 -7.46
CA SER A 53 13.81 16.62 -7.29
C SER A 53 14.32 17.52 -8.43
N LYS A 54 15.41 17.13 -9.12
CA LYS A 54 15.89 17.85 -10.32
C LYS A 54 15.12 17.45 -11.58
N ALA A 55 14.75 16.16 -11.69
CA ALA A 55 14.04 15.63 -12.84
C ALA A 55 12.55 15.99 -12.84
N ILE A 56 11.96 16.19 -11.66
CA ILE A 56 10.53 16.46 -11.45
C ILE A 56 10.41 17.67 -10.50
N PRO A 57 10.79 18.87 -10.95
CA PRO A 57 10.85 20.06 -10.08
C PRO A 57 9.48 20.48 -9.52
N ASP A 58 8.39 20.05 -10.16
CA ASP A 58 7.02 20.33 -9.72
C ASP A 58 6.54 19.45 -8.55
N SER A 59 7.35 18.47 -8.12
CA SER A 59 7.03 17.66 -6.94
C SER A 59 7.17 18.51 -5.66
N ASP A 60 6.12 18.55 -4.85
CA ASP A 60 6.20 19.20 -3.53
C ASP A 60 6.87 18.26 -2.53
N MET A 61 7.99 18.72 -1.97
CA MET A 61 8.82 17.96 -1.05
C MET A 61 8.55 18.28 0.42
N LEU A 62 7.65 19.21 0.76
CA LEU A 62 7.43 19.66 2.14
C LEU A 62 7.07 18.51 3.09
N TRP A 63 6.08 17.69 2.72
CA TRP A 63 5.75 16.50 3.49
C TRP A 63 6.82 15.42 3.39
N PHE A 64 7.47 15.26 2.23
CA PHE A 64 8.58 14.30 2.10
C PHE A 64 9.66 14.58 3.14
N GLU A 65 10.16 15.82 3.23
CA GLU A 65 11.23 16.18 4.16
C GLU A 65 10.81 16.00 5.62
N HIS A 66 9.54 16.28 5.94
CA HIS A 66 8.99 16.05 7.28
C HIS A 66 9.02 14.57 7.66
N PHE A 67 8.46 13.70 6.82
CA PHE A 67 8.38 12.26 7.10
C PHE A 67 9.75 11.59 7.01
N ASP A 68 10.59 11.96 6.04
CA ASP A 68 11.96 11.45 5.91
C ASP A 68 12.81 11.79 7.14
N ARG A 69 12.63 12.99 7.71
CA ARG A 69 13.33 13.37 8.94
C ARG A 69 13.03 12.41 10.11
N ILE A 70 11.77 12.05 10.29
CA ILE A 70 11.32 11.20 11.40
C ILE A 70 11.66 9.73 11.14
N PHE A 71 11.39 9.23 9.93
CA PHE A 71 11.57 7.82 9.61
C PHE A 71 13.01 7.44 9.25
N ASN A 72 13.83 8.38 8.77
CA ASN A 72 15.16 8.08 8.22
C ASN A 72 16.32 8.90 8.83
N HIS A 73 16.11 10.17 9.18
CA HIS A 73 17.21 11.09 9.53
C HIS A 73 17.62 11.04 11.01
N GLU A 74 16.67 10.95 11.94
CA GLU A 74 16.94 11.00 13.40
C GLU A 74 17.68 9.76 13.93
N THR A 75 17.71 8.67 13.18
CA THR A 75 18.30 7.40 13.63
C THR A 75 19.70 7.13 13.10
N SER A 76 20.27 8.04 12.30
CA SER A 76 21.63 7.91 11.74
C SER A 76 22.76 7.95 12.79
N LYS A 77 22.45 8.34 14.04
CA LYS A 77 23.40 8.32 15.17
C LYS A 77 23.49 6.98 15.91
N ALA A 78 22.65 6.00 15.58
CA ALA A 78 22.65 4.68 16.21
C ALA A 78 23.32 3.64 15.30
N SER A 79 24.64 3.73 15.12
CA SER A 79 25.43 2.84 14.26
C SER A 79 25.58 1.40 14.80
N CYS A 80 24.73 0.95 15.72
CA CYS A 80 24.97 -0.27 16.52
C CYS A 80 23.84 -1.30 16.45
N LEU A 81 22.67 -0.94 15.92
CA LEU A 81 21.54 -1.85 15.80
C LEU A 81 21.49 -2.41 14.38
N SER A 82 22.11 -3.58 14.23
CA SER A 82 21.86 -4.50 13.12
C SER A 82 20.36 -4.75 13.03
N PRO A 83 19.68 -4.50 11.90
CA PRO A 83 18.36 -5.07 11.69
C PRO A 83 18.54 -6.58 11.70
N ARG A 84 18.12 -7.24 12.79
CA ARG A 84 17.95 -8.69 12.82
C ARG A 84 16.71 -9.05 12.01
N SER A 85 16.71 -8.73 10.71
CA SER A 85 15.80 -9.40 9.80
C SER A 85 16.50 -10.69 9.35
N PRO A 86 15.92 -11.87 9.62
CA PRO A 86 16.47 -13.15 9.16
C PRO A 86 16.67 -13.23 7.63
N GLU A 87 16.10 -12.28 6.89
CA GLU A 87 15.98 -12.25 5.43
C GLU A 87 16.83 -11.14 4.76
N GLY A 88 17.59 -10.32 5.52
CA GLY A 88 18.48 -9.30 4.97
C GLY A 88 17.97 -7.85 5.03
N HIS A 89 18.09 -7.10 3.92
CA HIS A 89 17.79 -5.66 3.84
C HIS A 89 16.29 -5.38 3.95
N SER A 90 15.92 -4.54 4.92
CA SER A 90 14.53 -4.04 5.05
C SER A 90 14.46 -2.63 4.44
N PRO A 91 13.58 -2.40 3.45
CA PRO A 91 13.44 -1.09 2.84
C PRO A 91 13.10 -0.05 3.90
N ARG A 92 13.74 1.11 3.82
CA ARG A 92 13.39 2.28 4.63
C ARG A 92 12.50 3.26 3.88
N ILE A 93 12.71 3.32 2.57
CA ILE A 93 11.95 4.17 1.67
C ILE A 93 11.96 3.59 0.26
N PHE A 94 10.84 3.71 -0.45
CA PHE A 94 10.80 3.55 -1.91
C PHE A 94 9.90 4.61 -2.54
N TRP A 95 10.02 4.79 -3.86
CA TRP A 95 9.25 5.76 -4.63
C TRP A 95 8.31 5.04 -5.59
N ALA A 96 7.21 5.68 -5.96
CA ALA A 96 6.39 5.23 -7.07
C ALA A 96 6.01 6.38 -7.99
N PHE A 97 5.79 6.05 -9.25
CA PHE A 97 5.53 7.00 -10.32
C PHE A 97 4.34 6.52 -11.14
N ASP A 98 3.32 7.37 -11.26
CA ASP A 98 2.15 7.13 -12.09
C ASP A 98 2.24 7.95 -13.37
N PHE A 99 2.15 7.28 -14.53
CA PHE A 99 2.14 7.91 -15.85
C PHE A 99 0.70 8.09 -16.34
N GLY A 100 0.01 9.07 -15.76
CA GLY A 100 -1.37 9.40 -16.12
C GLY A 100 -1.46 10.42 -17.26
N GLU A 101 -2.67 10.65 -17.77
CA GLU A 101 -2.94 11.66 -18.80
C GLU A 101 -2.63 13.09 -18.34
N GLU A 102 -2.80 13.35 -17.03
CA GLU A 102 -2.48 14.64 -16.39
C GLU A 102 -0.97 14.82 -16.10
N GLY A 103 -0.14 13.86 -16.52
CA GLY A 103 1.31 13.86 -16.28
C GLY A 103 1.77 12.92 -15.18
N LEU A 104 3.04 13.06 -14.83
CA LEU A 104 3.74 12.21 -13.87
C LEU A 104 3.33 12.56 -12.44
N LYS A 105 2.80 11.60 -11.68
CA LYS A 105 2.53 11.77 -10.24
C LYS A 105 3.50 10.93 -9.43
N SER A 106 4.28 11.58 -8.58
CA SER A 106 5.28 10.95 -7.73
C SER A 106 4.72 10.65 -6.34
N LYS A 107 5.17 9.55 -5.74
CA LYS A 107 4.81 9.10 -4.38
C LYS A 107 6.05 8.64 -3.64
N ALA A 108 6.03 8.75 -2.32
CA ALA A 108 7.04 8.18 -1.44
C ALA A 108 6.38 7.27 -0.40
N TYR A 109 7.03 6.16 -0.07
CA TYR A 109 6.59 5.14 0.87
C TYR A 109 7.66 5.00 1.94
N PHE A 110 7.29 5.23 3.19
CA PHE A 110 8.19 5.21 4.34
C PHE A 110 7.90 4.03 5.24
N PHE A 111 8.96 3.34 5.68
CA PHE A 111 8.87 2.20 6.58
C PHE A 111 9.34 2.61 7.98
N PRO A 112 8.44 2.68 8.97
CA PRO A 112 8.80 3.15 10.31
C PRO A 112 9.56 2.11 11.14
N GLY A 113 9.64 0.84 10.70
CA GLY A 113 10.12 -0.30 11.50
C GLY A 113 11.46 -0.06 12.19
N TYR A 114 12.43 0.51 11.49
CA TYR A 114 13.73 0.82 12.07
C TYR A 114 13.63 1.88 13.19
N THR A 115 12.91 2.97 12.95
CA THR A 115 12.70 4.03 13.96
C THR A 115 11.88 3.51 15.14
N ALA A 116 10.87 2.68 14.88
CA ALA A 116 10.03 2.07 15.89
C ALA A 116 10.86 1.18 16.84
N GLU A 117 11.73 0.32 16.30
CA GLU A 117 12.66 -0.50 17.07
C GLU A 117 13.61 0.36 17.92
N MET A 118 14.24 1.39 17.31
CA MET A 118 15.14 2.32 18.00
C MET A 118 14.47 3.05 19.18
N MET A 119 13.20 3.42 19.03
CA MET A 119 12.44 4.17 20.03
C MET A 119 11.71 3.28 21.04
N GLY A 120 11.71 1.96 20.85
CA GLY A 120 10.89 1.03 21.65
C GLY A 120 9.39 1.28 21.48
N LYS A 121 8.96 1.74 20.30
CA LYS A 121 7.56 2.04 19.95
C LYS A 121 7.05 1.07 18.89
N SER A 122 5.74 0.99 18.72
CA SER A 122 5.12 0.35 17.56
C SER A 122 5.21 1.23 16.31
N ASN A 123 5.09 0.61 15.13
CA ASN A 123 5.00 1.33 13.85
C ASN A 123 3.84 2.35 13.85
N LEU A 124 2.70 2.00 14.44
CA LEU A 124 1.55 2.89 14.55
C LEU A 124 1.85 4.14 15.39
N GLU A 125 2.56 3.98 16.51
CA GLU A 125 2.91 5.12 17.38
C GLU A 125 3.85 6.08 16.65
N VAL A 126 4.89 5.58 15.99
CA VAL A 126 5.81 6.42 15.20
C VAL A 126 5.08 7.13 14.07
N ILE A 127 4.22 6.42 13.32
CA ILE A 127 3.40 7.05 12.26
C ILE A 127 2.43 8.08 12.84
N SER A 128 1.80 7.80 13.99
CA SER A 128 0.86 8.72 14.64
C SER A 128 1.54 10.03 15.00
N GLU A 129 2.73 9.96 15.59
CA GLU A 129 3.54 11.14 15.93
C GLU A 129 4.00 11.90 14.68
N ALA A 130 4.37 11.17 13.62
CA ALA A 130 4.75 11.79 12.36
C ALA A 130 3.58 12.53 11.71
N ILE A 131 2.38 11.94 11.69
CA ILE A 131 1.18 12.58 11.13
C ILE A 131 0.74 13.78 11.99
N SER A 132 0.78 13.67 13.32
CA SER A 132 0.33 14.75 14.20
C SER A 132 1.23 15.99 14.17
N THR A 133 2.51 15.81 13.85
CA THR A 133 3.51 16.89 13.75
C THR A 133 3.71 17.38 12.31
N ALA A 134 3.03 16.80 11.33
CA ALA A 134 3.17 17.19 9.93
C ALA A 134 2.65 18.62 9.69
N PRO A 135 3.28 19.40 8.79
CA PRO A 135 2.76 20.70 8.39
C PRO A 135 1.28 20.64 8.02
N PHE A 136 0.52 21.62 8.49
CA PHE A 136 -0.95 21.75 8.35
C PHE A 136 -1.80 20.72 9.10
N SER A 137 -1.21 19.72 9.75
CA SER A 137 -1.92 18.74 10.55
C SER A 137 -2.44 19.37 11.85
N SER A 138 -3.66 19.01 12.26
CA SER A 138 -4.26 19.45 13.52
C SER A 138 -5.25 18.40 14.05
N ALA A 139 -5.64 18.52 15.32
CA ALA A 139 -6.63 17.62 15.89
C ALA A 139 -7.98 17.70 15.13
N GLU A 140 -8.34 18.84 14.55
CA GLU A 140 -9.62 19.05 13.88
C GLU A 140 -9.68 18.38 12.50
N ASN A 141 -8.53 18.17 11.84
CA ASN A 141 -8.46 17.71 10.45
C ASN A 141 -7.99 16.25 10.27
N LEU A 142 -7.91 15.48 11.36
CA LEU A 142 -7.49 14.07 11.38
C LEU A 142 -8.62 13.09 11.72
N GLU A 143 -9.88 13.40 11.40
CA GLU A 143 -11.01 12.51 11.75
C GLU A 143 -10.92 11.14 11.05
N ALA A 144 -10.65 11.13 9.73
CA ALA A 144 -10.44 9.89 8.99
C ALA A 144 -9.30 9.02 9.57
N TYR A 145 -8.23 9.64 10.06
CA TYR A 145 -7.14 8.94 10.74
C TYR A 145 -7.58 8.35 12.08
N ARG A 146 -8.38 9.09 12.86
CA ARG A 146 -8.91 8.59 14.14
C ARG A 146 -9.82 7.38 13.96
N MET A 147 -10.54 7.26 12.84
CA MET A 147 -11.37 6.08 12.59
C MET A 147 -10.54 4.78 12.55
N ILE A 148 -9.38 4.80 11.87
CA ILE A 148 -8.50 3.62 11.81
C ILE A 148 -7.81 3.35 13.15
N THR A 149 -7.36 4.38 13.89
CA THR A 149 -6.75 4.13 15.21
C THR A 149 -7.75 3.64 16.25
N ARG A 150 -9.00 4.14 16.22
CA ARG A 150 -10.11 3.61 17.04
C ARG A 150 -10.45 2.17 16.65
N PHE A 151 -10.46 1.85 15.35
CA PHE A 151 -10.68 0.48 14.89
C PHE A 151 -9.61 -0.47 15.45
N GLN A 152 -8.33 -0.12 15.29
CA GLN A 152 -7.22 -0.91 15.80
C GLN A 152 -7.29 -1.11 17.31
N GLY A 153 -7.65 -0.06 18.07
CA GLY A 153 -7.83 -0.16 19.52
C GLY A 153 -8.97 -1.08 19.98
N LYS A 154 -9.94 -1.40 19.10
CA LYS A 154 -11.04 -2.33 19.40
C LYS A 154 -10.72 -3.79 19.12
N LEU A 155 -9.66 -4.08 18.36
CA LEU A 155 -9.28 -5.45 18.02
C LEU A 155 -8.65 -6.11 19.24
N ALA A 156 -9.49 -6.74 20.08
CA ALA A 156 -9.15 -7.25 21.41
C ALA A 156 -7.97 -8.25 21.47
N LYS A 157 -7.61 -8.89 20.34
CA LYS A 157 -6.53 -9.90 20.26
C LYS A 157 -5.69 -9.86 18.99
N ALA A 158 -6.11 -9.12 17.96
CA ALA A 158 -5.44 -9.06 16.67
C ALA A 158 -4.85 -7.66 16.47
N THR A 159 -3.53 -7.54 16.52
CA THR A 159 -2.88 -6.27 16.18
C THR A 159 -2.70 -6.24 14.67
N LEU A 160 -3.21 -5.20 14.01
CA LEU A 160 -2.90 -4.96 12.60
C LEU A 160 -1.39 -4.78 12.46
N GLU A 161 -0.78 -5.53 11.55
CA GLU A 161 0.64 -5.39 11.21
C GLU A 161 0.79 -4.11 10.38
N ILE A 162 1.07 -2.98 11.02
CA ILE A 162 1.28 -1.71 10.32
C ILE A 162 2.62 -1.75 9.58
N ASP A 163 2.57 -1.71 8.25
CA ASP A 163 3.74 -1.91 7.38
C ASP A 163 4.43 -0.58 7.04
N MET A 164 3.68 0.40 6.50
CA MET A 164 4.24 1.62 5.92
C MET A 164 3.24 2.77 5.82
N LEU A 165 3.76 4.00 5.68
CA LEU A 165 3.00 5.20 5.33
C LEU A 165 3.43 5.67 3.95
N ALA A 166 2.48 5.96 3.05
CA ALA A 166 2.78 6.59 1.77
C ALA A 166 2.12 7.96 1.63
N ILE A 167 2.77 8.83 0.87
CA ILE A 167 2.28 10.17 0.51
C ILE A 167 2.36 10.39 -1.00
N ASP A 168 1.52 11.29 -1.51
CA ASP A 168 1.72 11.87 -2.84
C ASP A 168 2.64 13.11 -2.70
N LEU A 169 3.57 13.32 -3.65
CA LEU A 169 4.51 14.44 -3.63
C LEU A 169 3.91 15.68 -4.32
N VAL A 170 2.84 16.18 -3.71
CA VAL A 170 2.05 17.34 -4.13
C VAL A 170 1.76 18.21 -2.91
N ASP A 171 1.15 19.37 -3.10
CA ASP A 171 0.69 20.25 -2.03
C ASP A 171 0.11 19.45 -0.85
N PRO A 172 0.57 19.66 0.40
CA PRO A 172 0.14 18.92 1.58
C PRO A 172 -1.37 18.82 1.79
N MET A 173 -2.13 19.87 1.44
CA MET A 173 -3.60 19.85 1.58
C MET A 173 -4.26 19.00 0.49
N GLN A 174 -3.56 18.76 -0.62
CA GLN A 174 -3.99 17.87 -1.71
C GLN A 174 -3.40 16.45 -1.61
N SER A 175 -2.33 16.27 -0.83
CA SER A 175 -1.65 14.99 -0.70
C SER A 175 -2.49 13.99 0.12
N ARG A 176 -2.48 12.73 -0.31
CA ARG A 176 -3.13 11.63 0.42
C ARG A 176 -2.11 10.95 1.31
N LEU A 177 -2.46 10.80 2.59
CA LEU A 177 -1.83 9.88 3.52
C LEU A 177 -2.43 8.49 3.30
N LYS A 178 -1.58 7.47 3.14
CA LYS A 178 -1.99 6.08 2.91
C LYS A 178 -1.30 5.20 3.95
N LEU A 179 -2.06 4.76 4.94
CA LEU A 179 -1.56 3.85 5.97
C LEU A 179 -1.75 2.42 5.49
N TYR A 180 -0.65 1.70 5.30
CA TYR A 180 -0.67 0.29 4.89
C TYR A 180 -0.58 -0.61 6.11
N PHE A 181 -1.42 -1.63 6.13
CA PHE A 181 -1.39 -2.63 7.18
C PHE A 181 -1.81 -3.99 6.65
N ARG A 182 -1.34 -5.02 7.34
CA ARG A 182 -1.59 -6.41 7.00
C ARG A 182 -2.41 -7.08 8.08
N ASN A 183 -3.33 -7.93 7.62
CA ASN A 183 -4.11 -8.82 8.46
C ASN A 183 -3.85 -10.26 8.02
N ARG A 184 -3.51 -11.12 8.99
CA ARG A 184 -3.22 -12.55 8.77
C ARG A 184 -4.48 -13.41 8.74
N GLU A 185 -5.59 -12.89 9.26
CA GLU A 185 -6.89 -13.52 9.09
C GLU A 185 -7.37 -13.30 7.65
N THR A 186 -7.60 -14.40 6.93
CA THR A 186 -7.83 -14.39 5.48
C THR A 186 -9.22 -14.85 5.07
N SER A 187 -10.13 -15.05 6.02
CA SER A 187 -11.54 -15.27 5.73
C SER A 187 -12.19 -14.04 5.07
N PHE A 188 -13.17 -14.26 4.20
CA PHE A 188 -13.89 -13.14 3.58
C PHE A 188 -14.66 -12.30 4.60
N ARG A 189 -15.11 -12.91 5.70
CA ARG A 189 -15.67 -12.20 6.87
C ARG A 189 -14.70 -11.14 7.38
N SER A 190 -13.41 -11.49 7.49
CA SER A 190 -12.40 -10.53 7.92
C SER A 190 -12.09 -9.48 6.87
N VAL A 191 -12.14 -9.83 5.57
CA VAL A 191 -12.09 -8.84 4.48
C VAL A 191 -13.17 -7.77 4.66
N ARG A 192 -14.42 -8.20 4.89
CA ARG A 192 -15.55 -7.29 5.15
C ARG A 192 -15.32 -6.42 6.38
N GLU A 193 -14.82 -7.00 7.46
CA GLU A 193 -14.50 -6.27 8.69
C GLU A 193 -13.43 -5.19 8.46
N MET A 194 -12.35 -5.50 7.73
CA MET A 194 -11.30 -4.52 7.41
C MET A 194 -11.80 -3.42 6.47
N MET A 195 -12.53 -3.79 5.41
CA MET A 195 -13.04 -2.85 4.42
C MET A 195 -14.07 -1.88 4.99
N THR A 196 -14.78 -2.27 6.05
CA THR A 196 -15.76 -1.43 6.76
C THR A 196 -15.19 -0.76 8.01
N LEU A 197 -13.92 -1.01 8.36
CA LEU A 197 -13.30 -0.63 9.63
C LEU A 197 -14.17 -1.01 10.85
N GLY A 198 -14.68 -2.25 10.85
CA GLY A 198 -15.58 -2.77 11.86
C GLY A 198 -16.97 -2.13 11.82
N GLY A 199 -17.50 -1.87 10.62
CA GLY A 199 -18.81 -1.23 10.40
C GLY A 199 -18.83 0.28 10.58
N GLN A 200 -17.68 0.94 10.78
CA GLN A 200 -17.59 2.40 10.86
C GLN A 200 -17.82 3.09 9.52
N ILE A 201 -17.51 2.41 8.42
CA ILE A 201 -17.80 2.88 7.06
C ILE A 201 -18.98 2.05 6.53
N SER A 202 -20.07 2.72 6.17
CA SER A 202 -21.24 2.07 5.60
C SER A 202 -21.87 2.95 4.52
N ASN A 203 -21.88 2.47 3.29
CA ASN A 203 -22.62 3.08 2.19
C ASN A 203 -22.97 2.03 1.12
N ILE A 204 -23.96 2.34 0.29
CA ILE A 204 -24.48 1.43 -0.74
C ILE A 204 -23.38 1.02 -1.74
N GLY A 205 -22.47 1.93 -2.06
CA GLY A 205 -21.35 1.66 -2.97
C GLY A 205 -20.38 0.63 -2.41
N LEU A 206 -20.06 0.74 -1.11
CA LEU A 206 -19.21 -0.22 -0.41
C LEU A 206 -19.85 -1.61 -0.36
N GLU A 207 -21.14 -1.71 -0.01
CA GLU A 207 -21.82 -3.01 0.02
C GLU A 207 -21.88 -3.67 -1.35
N LYS A 208 -22.21 -2.90 -2.40
CA LYS A 208 -22.14 -3.41 -3.79
C LYS A 208 -20.73 -3.91 -4.12
N GLY A 209 -19.70 -3.13 -3.79
CA GLY A 209 -18.30 -3.50 -4.02
C GLY A 209 -17.88 -4.75 -3.24
N LEU A 210 -18.39 -4.96 -2.02
CA LEU A 210 -18.14 -6.16 -1.23
C LEU A 210 -18.81 -7.39 -1.82
N CYS A 211 -20.01 -7.28 -2.38
CA CYS A 211 -20.64 -8.38 -3.11
C CYS A 211 -19.83 -8.78 -4.35
N GLU A 212 -19.38 -7.79 -5.14
CA GLU A 212 -18.53 -8.04 -6.31
C GLU A 212 -17.17 -8.63 -5.92
N LEU A 213 -16.56 -8.12 -4.84
CA LEU A 213 -15.31 -8.63 -4.29
C LEU A 213 -15.47 -10.07 -3.80
N LYS A 214 -16.61 -10.45 -3.21
CA LYS A 214 -16.88 -11.83 -2.78
C LYS A 214 -16.88 -12.80 -3.95
N GLN A 215 -17.54 -12.43 -5.05
CA GLN A 215 -17.54 -13.25 -6.27
C GLN A 215 -16.12 -13.40 -6.82
N LEU A 216 -15.36 -12.30 -6.89
CA LEU A 216 -13.97 -12.34 -7.36
C LEU A 216 -13.09 -13.21 -6.44
N TRP A 217 -13.26 -13.09 -5.13
CA TRP A 217 -12.54 -13.88 -4.13
C TRP A 217 -12.82 -15.38 -4.28
N SER A 218 -14.09 -15.75 -4.46
CA SER A 218 -14.53 -17.12 -4.73
C SER A 218 -13.89 -17.66 -6.03
N ASP A 219 -13.97 -16.90 -7.12
CA ASP A 219 -13.42 -17.29 -8.43
C ASP A 219 -11.88 -17.39 -8.41
N LEU A 220 -11.19 -16.59 -7.58
CA LEU A 220 -9.73 -16.60 -7.45
C LEU A 220 -9.22 -17.76 -6.60
N PHE A 221 -9.90 -18.08 -5.50
CA PHE A 221 -9.37 -19.00 -4.49
C PHE A 221 -10.16 -20.30 -4.35
N GLY A 222 -11.22 -20.49 -5.13
CA GLY A 222 -12.06 -21.69 -5.08
C GLY A 222 -12.83 -21.83 -3.76
N GLN A 223 -12.98 -20.74 -3.01
CA GLN A 223 -13.82 -20.70 -1.82
C GLN A 223 -15.27 -20.57 -2.26
N GLY A 224 -16.18 -21.39 -1.72
CA GLY A 224 -17.61 -21.24 -1.97
C GLY A 224 -18.20 -19.99 -1.30
N GLU A 225 -19.50 -20.00 -1.03
CA GLU A 225 -20.21 -18.86 -0.41
C GLU A 225 -19.90 -18.63 1.08
N VAL A 226 -19.13 -19.53 1.71
CA VAL A 226 -18.83 -19.50 3.15
C VAL A 226 -17.79 -18.42 3.45
N GLU A 227 -18.18 -17.38 4.19
CA GLU A 227 -17.31 -16.22 4.45
C GLU A 227 -16.30 -16.48 5.57
N GLU A 228 -16.53 -17.47 6.41
CA GLU A 228 -15.75 -17.77 7.62
C GLU A 228 -14.51 -18.62 7.34
N THR A 229 -14.41 -19.23 6.16
CA THR A 229 -13.29 -20.14 5.84
C THR A 229 -12.06 -19.33 5.45
N PRO A 230 -10.95 -19.39 6.22
CA PRO A 230 -9.73 -18.72 5.83
C PRO A 230 -9.08 -19.41 4.62
N LEU A 231 -8.22 -18.68 3.91
CA LEU A 231 -7.32 -19.27 2.94
C LEU A 231 -6.33 -20.21 3.65
N PRO A 232 -5.69 -21.16 2.93
CA PRO A 232 -4.71 -22.07 3.52
C PRO A 232 -3.62 -21.33 4.29
N TYR A 233 -3.19 -21.86 5.44
CA TYR A 233 -2.11 -21.23 6.20
C TYR A 233 -0.84 -21.10 5.35
N ASN A 234 -0.22 -19.92 5.41
CA ASN A 234 1.01 -19.61 4.70
C ASN A 234 1.91 -18.76 5.61
N ASN A 235 3.11 -19.25 5.89
CA ASN A 235 4.07 -18.61 6.78
C ASN A 235 5.00 -17.61 6.07
N HIS A 236 4.80 -17.36 4.77
CA HIS A 236 5.57 -16.36 4.04
C HIS A 236 5.38 -14.98 4.68
N ARG A 237 6.45 -14.18 4.73
CA ARG A 237 6.42 -12.85 5.35
C ARG A 237 5.31 -11.96 4.81
N THR A 238 5.13 -11.94 3.49
CA THR A 238 4.12 -11.13 2.78
C THR A 238 2.77 -11.85 2.59
N ALA A 239 2.60 -13.07 3.11
CA ALA A 239 1.30 -13.74 3.17
C ALA A 239 0.31 -12.99 4.09
N GLY A 240 -0.96 -13.38 4.05
CA GLY A 240 -2.07 -12.58 4.59
C GLY A 240 -2.57 -11.56 3.56
N ILE A 241 -3.43 -10.65 4.01
CA ILE A 241 -4.05 -9.65 3.16
C ILE A 241 -3.51 -8.27 3.53
N LEU A 242 -2.98 -7.56 2.54
CA LEU A 242 -2.55 -6.18 2.68
C LEU A 242 -3.71 -5.24 2.38
N TYR A 243 -3.85 -4.19 3.18
CA TYR A 243 -4.80 -3.12 2.98
C TYR A 243 -4.07 -1.79 3.00
N ASN A 244 -4.69 -0.75 2.42
CA ASN A 244 -4.43 0.61 2.84
C ASN A 244 -5.70 1.35 3.22
N VAL A 245 -5.54 2.29 4.14
CA VAL A 245 -6.52 3.32 4.48
C VAL A 245 -5.95 4.62 3.95
N GLU A 246 -6.63 5.23 2.98
CA GLU A 246 -6.23 6.49 2.37
C GLU A 246 -7.15 7.64 2.73
N PHE A 247 -6.57 8.80 3.06
CA PHE A 247 -7.30 10.01 3.40
C PHE A 247 -6.46 11.26 3.13
N ARG A 248 -7.12 12.41 3.07
CA ARG A 248 -6.49 13.74 3.07
C ARG A 248 -6.78 14.44 4.40
N LEU A 249 -6.01 15.47 4.72
CA LEU A 249 -6.37 16.35 5.83
C LEU A 249 -7.77 16.93 5.60
N GLY A 250 -8.60 16.89 6.64
CA GLY A 250 -9.98 17.37 6.60
C GLY A 250 -11.02 16.32 6.19
N ASN A 251 -10.61 15.17 5.64
CA ASN A 251 -11.54 14.08 5.34
C ASN A 251 -12.22 13.59 6.63
N LYS A 252 -13.54 13.37 6.55
CA LYS A 252 -14.32 12.78 7.64
C LYS A 252 -14.23 11.26 7.68
N GLU A 253 -14.15 10.64 6.51
CA GLU A 253 -14.00 9.20 6.35
C GLU A 253 -12.82 8.89 5.41
N PRO A 254 -12.06 7.81 5.67
CA PRO A 254 -11.05 7.34 4.73
C PRO A 254 -11.66 6.42 3.67
N ASN A 255 -10.91 6.17 2.60
CA ASN A 255 -11.17 5.06 1.69
C ASN A 255 -10.29 3.88 2.07
N VAL A 256 -10.86 2.66 2.10
CA VAL A 256 -10.10 1.43 2.34
C VAL A 256 -9.91 0.70 1.02
N LYS A 257 -8.69 0.23 0.75
CA LYS A 257 -8.34 -0.59 -0.41
C LYS A 257 -7.74 -1.91 0.04
N ILE A 258 -8.11 -2.98 -0.66
CA ILE A 258 -7.57 -4.32 -0.49
C ILE A 258 -6.55 -4.61 -1.59
N TYR A 259 -5.46 -5.29 -1.23
CA TYR A 259 -4.54 -5.94 -2.15
C TYR A 259 -4.75 -7.45 -2.04
N ILE A 260 -5.35 -8.03 -3.08
CA ILE A 260 -5.70 -9.45 -3.09
C ILE A 260 -4.42 -10.29 -3.27
N PRO A 261 -4.08 -11.19 -2.33
CA PRO A 261 -2.78 -11.88 -2.28
C PRO A 261 -2.66 -13.06 -3.26
N VAL A 262 -2.90 -12.84 -4.56
CA VAL A 262 -2.98 -13.91 -5.56
C VAL A 262 -1.71 -14.77 -5.65
N ARG A 263 -0.52 -14.18 -5.47
CA ARG A 263 0.76 -14.90 -5.49
C ARG A 263 0.87 -16.00 -4.43
N HIS A 264 0.21 -15.83 -3.28
CA HIS A 264 0.33 -16.75 -2.16
C HIS A 264 -0.76 -17.82 -2.11
N TYR A 265 -1.90 -17.58 -2.76
CA TYR A 265 -3.11 -18.38 -2.56
C TYR A 265 -3.84 -18.78 -3.84
N ALA A 266 -3.58 -18.13 -4.97
CA ALA A 266 -4.13 -18.56 -6.25
C ALA A 266 -3.29 -19.72 -6.82
N ARG A 267 -3.87 -20.44 -7.78
CA ARG A 267 -3.27 -21.68 -8.30
C ARG A 267 -2.08 -21.41 -9.23
N ASN A 268 -2.23 -20.46 -10.14
CA ASN A 268 -1.22 -20.04 -11.12
C ASN A 268 -1.69 -18.78 -11.87
N ASP A 269 -0.77 -18.15 -12.59
CA ASP A 269 -1.02 -16.92 -13.35
C ASP A 269 -2.13 -17.09 -14.40
N LEU A 270 -2.18 -18.22 -15.11
CA LEU A 270 -3.21 -18.45 -16.12
C LEU A 270 -4.62 -18.42 -15.55
N GLN A 271 -4.83 -18.99 -14.37
CA GLN A 271 -6.11 -18.93 -13.68
C GLN A 271 -6.41 -17.51 -13.18
N ILE A 272 -5.43 -16.81 -12.60
CA ILE A 272 -5.60 -15.42 -12.16
C ILE A 272 -6.04 -14.54 -13.34
N MET A 273 -5.32 -14.60 -14.46
CA MET A 273 -5.56 -13.78 -15.64
C MET A 273 -6.96 -14.01 -16.23
N ARG A 274 -7.40 -15.26 -16.31
CA ARG A 274 -8.76 -15.61 -16.78
C ARG A 274 -9.83 -15.08 -15.84
N THR A 275 -9.65 -15.26 -14.53
CA THR A 275 -10.60 -14.79 -13.53
C THR A 275 -10.71 -13.27 -13.52
N VAL A 276 -9.58 -12.54 -13.52
CA VAL A 276 -9.55 -11.08 -13.56
C VAL A 276 -10.11 -10.54 -14.88
N SER A 277 -9.81 -11.18 -16.01
CA SER A 277 -10.38 -10.82 -17.31
C SER A 277 -11.91 -10.97 -17.32
N LYS A 278 -12.43 -12.10 -16.81
CA LYS A 278 -13.87 -12.34 -16.67
C LYS A 278 -14.51 -11.29 -15.76
N PHE A 279 -13.87 -10.96 -14.63
CA PHE A 279 -14.37 -9.94 -13.71
C PHE A 279 -14.40 -8.55 -14.37
N ALA A 280 -13.33 -8.16 -15.06
CA ALA A 280 -13.23 -6.89 -15.80
C ALA A 280 -14.17 -6.82 -17.02
N GLY A 281 -14.53 -7.96 -17.61
CA GLY A 281 -15.44 -8.06 -18.75
C GLY A 281 -16.92 -8.25 -18.36
N GLY A 282 -17.20 -8.77 -17.16
CA GLY A 282 -18.52 -9.23 -16.72
C GLY A 282 -19.18 -8.43 -15.61
N GLY A 283 -18.58 -7.32 -15.16
CA GLY A 283 -19.12 -6.46 -14.10
C GLY A 283 -20.40 -5.72 -14.51
N SER A 284 -21.49 -6.02 -13.81
CA SER A 284 -22.81 -5.39 -13.85
C SER A 284 -22.77 -3.86 -13.87
N MET A 285 -23.06 -3.31 -15.05
CA MET A 285 -23.10 -1.89 -15.42
C MET A 285 -21.78 -1.12 -15.21
N PRO A 286 -21.18 -0.57 -16.27
CA PRO A 286 -20.13 0.42 -16.10
C PRO A 286 -20.65 1.55 -15.22
N ARG A 287 -19.83 2.05 -14.29
CA ARG A 287 -20.00 3.42 -13.78
C ARG A 287 -20.23 4.30 -15.00
N LYS A 288 -21.33 5.08 -15.04
CA LYS A 288 -21.75 5.87 -16.22
C LYS A 288 -20.52 6.43 -16.95
N GLY A 289 -20.19 5.86 -18.12
CA GLY A 289 -19.04 6.27 -18.95
C GLY A 289 -17.92 5.23 -19.14
N ASN A 290 -17.82 4.18 -18.33
CA ASN A 290 -16.73 3.20 -18.44
C ASN A 290 -16.99 2.16 -19.54
N LYS A 291 -15.93 1.75 -20.26
CA LYS A 291 -16.00 0.66 -21.26
C LYS A 291 -15.51 -0.65 -20.63
N PRO A 292 -15.97 -1.83 -21.09
CA PRO A 292 -15.43 -3.11 -20.64
C PRO A 292 -13.93 -3.17 -20.99
N THR A 293 -13.07 -3.39 -20.00
CA THR A 293 -11.61 -3.42 -20.19
C THR A 293 -11.05 -4.83 -20.35
N GLY A 294 -11.87 -5.88 -20.16
CA GLY A 294 -11.42 -7.28 -20.18
C GLY A 294 -10.65 -7.70 -21.44
N GLY A 295 -11.06 -7.24 -22.63
CA GLY A 295 -10.35 -7.54 -23.89
C GLY A 295 -9.01 -6.81 -24.00
N ALA A 296 -8.92 -5.56 -23.53
CA ALA A 296 -7.67 -4.81 -23.47
C ALA A 296 -6.70 -5.41 -22.45
N TYR A 297 -7.22 -5.88 -21.30
CA TYR A 297 -6.46 -6.57 -20.27
C TYR A 297 -5.82 -7.85 -20.80
N VAL A 298 -6.58 -8.72 -21.48
CA VAL A 298 -6.03 -9.96 -22.06
C VAL A 298 -4.92 -9.66 -23.05
N LYS A 299 -5.17 -8.75 -24.00
CA LYS A 299 -4.17 -8.38 -25.01
C LYS A 299 -2.88 -7.83 -24.38
N ALA A 300 -3.01 -7.00 -23.36
CA ALA A 300 -1.88 -6.44 -22.63
C ALA A 300 -1.03 -7.52 -21.96
N ILE A 301 -1.68 -8.44 -21.26
CA ILE A 301 -1.04 -9.51 -20.52
C ILE A 301 -0.37 -10.53 -21.45
N ASP A 302 -1.01 -10.90 -22.56
CA ASP A 302 -0.45 -11.77 -23.60
C ASP A 302 0.80 -11.18 -24.28
N THR A 303 1.06 -9.86 -24.14
CA THR A 303 2.26 -9.21 -24.68
C THR A 303 3.47 -9.30 -23.74
N VAL A 304 3.22 -9.54 -22.44
CA VAL A 304 4.27 -9.53 -21.39
C VAL A 304 4.74 -10.95 -21.05
N LEU A 305 3.91 -11.96 -21.28
CA LEU A 305 4.22 -13.40 -21.08
C LEU A 305 4.70 -14.06 -22.37
#